data_AF-A0A9X9PX46-F1
#
_entry.id   AF-A0A9X9PX46-F1
#
_cell.length_a   1.000
_cell.length_b   1.000
_cell.length_c   1.000
_cell.angle_alpha   90.00
_cell.angle_beta   90.00
_cell.angle_gamma   90.00
#
_symmetry.space_group_name_H-M   'P 1'
#
loop_
_entity.id
_entity.type
_entity.pdbx_description
1 polymer ?
#
loop_
_entity_poly.entity_id
_entity_poly.type
_entity_poly.pdbx_seq_one_letter_code
_entity_poly.pdbx_strand_id
1 'polypeptide(L)'
;MASLIRKVISTAKAPAAIGPYSQAVLVDRTIYISGQLGMDPASGQLVPGGVAEEAKQALKNMGEILKAAGCDFTNGEQLDIP
;
A
#
# COMPACT_ATOMS: atom_id res chain seq x y z
N MET A 1 7.84 -21.54 -21.10
CA MET A 1 7.10 -20.27 -20.89
C MET A 1 7.61 -19.66 -19.60
N ALA A 2 8.06 -18.41 -19.60
CA ALA A 2 8.43 -17.74 -18.34
C ALA A 2 7.16 -17.56 -17.50
N SER A 3 7.18 -18.03 -16.25
CA SER A 3 6.08 -17.82 -15.30
C SER A 3 6.33 -16.52 -14.55
N LEU A 4 5.36 -15.60 -14.60
CA LEU A 4 5.39 -14.37 -13.80
C LEU A 4 4.72 -14.66 -12.46
N ILE A 5 5.42 -14.36 -11.36
CA ILE A 5 4.85 -14.50 -10.01
C ILE A 5 4.05 -13.24 -9.71
N ARG A 6 2.76 -13.43 -9.38
CA ARG A 6 1.88 -12.39 -8.85
C ARG A 6 1.75 -12.56 -7.35
N LYS A 7 2.14 -11.55 -6.57
CA LYS A 7 1.97 -11.52 -5.11
C LYS A 7 0.96 -10.45 -4.72
N VAL A 8 -0.07 -10.85 -3.98
CA VAL A 8 -1.02 -9.93 -3.36
C VAL A 8 -0.40 -9.40 -2.07
N ILE A 9 -0.36 -8.08 -1.92
CA ILE A 9 0.17 -7.42 -0.73
C ILE A 9 -1.01 -6.99 0.14
N SER A 10 -0.93 -7.35 1.42
CA SER A 10 -1.90 -6.96 2.45
C SER A 10 -1.17 -6.72 3.77
N THR A 11 -1.55 -5.66 4.48
CA THR A 11 -1.04 -5.29 5.80
C THR A 11 -2.16 -4.75 6.68
N ALA A 12 -2.11 -5.07 7.97
CA ALA A 12 -3.02 -4.54 8.97
C ALA A 12 -2.72 -3.08 9.34
N LYS A 13 -1.57 -2.55 8.90
CA LYS A 13 -1.14 -1.16 9.16
C LYS A 13 -1.65 -0.15 8.14
N ALA A 14 -2.39 -0.60 7.14
CA ALA A 14 -3.08 0.23 6.16
C ALA A 14 -4.58 -0.15 6.15
N PRO A 15 -5.47 0.74 5.71
CA PRO A 15 -6.91 0.47 5.67
C PRO A 15 -7.20 -0.81 4.90
N ALA A 16 -8.08 -1.65 5.46
CA ALA A 16 -8.52 -2.87 4.80
C ALA A 16 -9.18 -2.54 3.46
N ALA A 17 -9.08 -3.46 2.49
CA ALA A 17 -9.83 -3.32 1.26
C ALA A 17 -11.33 -3.48 1.56
N ILE A 18 -12.13 -2.44 1.31
CA ILE A 18 -13.57 -2.40 1.59
C ILE A 18 -14.38 -3.04 0.43
N GLY A 19 -13.71 -3.58 -0.59
CA GLY A 19 -14.33 -4.20 -1.76
C GLY A 19 -13.42 -5.25 -2.42
N PRO A 20 -13.78 -5.75 -3.63
CA PRO A 20 -13.04 -6.80 -4.33
C PRO A 20 -11.75 -6.26 -5.00
N TYR A 21 -10.88 -5.62 -4.21
CA TYR A 21 -9.57 -5.13 -4.63
C TYR A 21 -8.50 -5.49 -3.59
N SER A 22 -7.23 -5.49 -4.02
CA SER A 22 -6.07 -5.70 -3.14
C SER A 22 -5.44 -4.37 -2.78
N GLN A 23 -4.86 -4.23 -1.59
CA GLN A 23 -4.13 -3.01 -1.20
C GLN A 23 -2.99 -2.71 -2.19
N ALA A 24 -2.23 -3.73 -2.57
CA ALA A 24 -1.34 -3.68 -3.73
C ALA A 24 -1.14 -5.08 -4.34
N VAL A 25 -0.65 -5.10 -5.58
CA VAL A 25 -0.25 -6.30 -6.30
C VAL A 25 1.16 -6.10 -6.86
N LEU A 26 2.08 -6.99 -6.50
CA LEU A 26 3.41 -7.07 -7.07
C LEU A 26 3.39 -8.07 -8.22
N VAL A 27 3.84 -7.64 -9.39
CA VAL A 27 4.07 -8.50 -10.56
C VAL A 27 5.49 -8.28 -11.04
N ASP A 28 6.31 -9.34 -11.01
CA ASP A 28 7.74 -9.26 -11.29
C ASP A 28 8.44 -8.22 -10.41
N ARG A 29 8.71 -7.01 -10.94
CA ARG A 29 9.38 -5.90 -10.23
C ARG A 29 8.52 -4.66 -10.08
N THR A 30 7.25 -4.72 -10.49
CA THR A 30 6.35 -3.58 -10.49
C THR A 30 5.25 -3.78 -9.47
N ILE A 31 5.09 -2.81 -8.57
CA ILE A 31 4.04 -2.79 -7.56
C ILE A 31 2.94 -1.84 -8.02
N TYR A 32 1.74 -2.38 -8.17
CA TYR A 32 0.52 -1.62 -8.41
C TYR A 32 -0.19 -1.42 -7.09
N ILE A 33 -0.21 -0.18 -6.59
CA ILE A 33 -0.86 0.18 -5.33
C ILE A 33 -2.24 0.76 -5.64
N SER A 34 -3.25 0.33 -4.89
CA SER A 34 -4.59 0.90 -5.00
C SER A 34 -4.63 2.34 -4.48
N GLY A 35 -5.64 3.12 -4.90
CA GLY A 35 -5.82 4.49 -4.40
C GLY A 35 -5.89 4.52 -2.87
N GLN A 36 -5.02 5.32 -2.25
CA GLN A 36 -4.97 5.48 -0.80
C GLN A 36 -5.76 6.71 -0.39
N LEU A 37 -6.70 6.50 0.53
CA LEU A 37 -7.46 7.57 1.17
C LEU A 37 -6.84 7.90 2.52
N GLY A 38 -7.12 9.09 3.03
CA GLY A 38 -6.72 9.56 4.35
C GLY A 38 -7.45 8.87 5.50
N MET A 39 -7.71 7.57 5.39
CA MET A 39 -8.39 6.80 6.43
C MET A 39 -7.40 6.34 7.49
N ASP A 40 -7.84 6.40 8.75
CA ASP A 40 -7.16 5.76 9.86
C ASP A 40 -7.34 4.22 9.77
N PRO A 41 -6.26 3.42 9.77
CA PRO A 41 -6.35 1.97 9.65
C PRO A 41 -7.10 1.26 10.78
N ALA A 42 -7.12 1.84 11.98
CA ALA A 42 -7.76 1.25 13.15
C ALA A 42 -9.26 1.56 13.19
N SER A 43 -9.65 2.79 12.82
CA SER A 43 -11.06 3.20 12.84
C SER A 43 -11.80 2.98 11.51
N GLY A 44 -11.07 2.94 10.39
CA GLY A 44 -11.65 2.90 9.04
C GLY A 44 -12.32 4.22 8.61
N GLN A 45 -12.12 5.31 9.35
CA GLN A 45 -12.71 6.63 9.07
C GLN A 45 -11.66 7.61 8.55
N LEU A 46 -12.09 8.63 7.79
CA LEU A 46 -11.21 9.72 7.36
C LEU A 46 -10.71 10.50 8.57
N VAL A 47 -9.42 10.85 8.55
CA VAL A 47 -8.82 11.68 9.61
C VAL A 47 -9.41 13.09 9.59
N PRO A 48 -9.65 13.69 10.76
CA PRO A 48 -10.09 15.09 10.83
C PRO A 48 -8.94 16.03 10.44
N GLY A 49 -9.28 17.27 10.06
CA GLY A 49 -8.30 18.30 9.67
C GLY A 49 -8.27 18.62 8.17
N GLY A 50 -9.10 17.94 7.38
CA GLY A 50 -9.31 18.22 5.96
C GLY A 50 -8.15 17.74 5.07
N VAL A 51 -8.07 18.32 3.87
CA VAL A 51 -7.23 17.81 2.77
C VAL A 51 -5.75 17.59 3.13
N ALA A 52 -5.17 18.45 3.97
CA ALA A 52 -3.76 18.34 4.34
C ALA A 52 -3.49 17.11 5.23
N GLU A 53 -4.36 16.84 6.20
CA GLU A 53 -4.24 15.68 7.08
C GLU A 53 -4.64 14.39 6.35
N GLU A 54 -5.66 14.45 5.49
CA GLU A 54 -6.02 13.32 4.63
C GLU A 54 -4.88 12.95 3.68
N ALA A 55 -4.20 13.93 3.07
CA ALA A 55 -3.05 13.68 2.21
C ALA A 55 -1.88 13.05 2.98
N LYS A 56 -1.57 13.55 4.18
CA LYS A 56 -0.54 12.94 5.04
C LYS A 56 -0.88 11.51 5.41
N GLN A 57 -2.14 11.24 5.77
CA GLN A 57 -2.58 9.91 6.14
C GLN A 57 -2.58 8.96 4.93
N ALA A 58 -3.02 9.43 3.76
CA ALA A 58 -2.97 8.65 2.52
C ALA A 58 -1.54 8.25 2.16
N LEU A 59 -0.58 9.18 2.30
CA LEU A 59 0.84 8.87 2.12
C LEU A 59 1.33 7.87 3.17
N LYS A 60 1.01 8.05 4.46
CA LYS A 60 1.38 7.06 5.50
C LYS A 60 0.86 5.65 5.17
N ASN A 61 -0.40 5.55 4.75
CA ASN A 61 -1.02 4.28 4.36
C ASN A 61 -0.28 3.64 3.18
N MET A 62 0.07 4.44 2.16
CA MET A 62 0.89 3.99 1.03
C MET A 62 2.26 3.46 1.48
N GLY A 63 2.90 4.17 2.42
CA GLY A 63 4.19 3.78 2.96
C GLY A 63 4.16 2.45 3.71
N GLU A 64 3.10 2.17 4.46
CA GLU A 64 2.94 0.88 5.14
C GLU A 64 2.68 -0.27 4.15
N ILE A 65 1.99 -0.01 3.03
CA ILE A 65 1.81 -0.99 1.95
C ILE A 65 3.14 -1.27 1.23
N LEU A 66 3.92 -0.22 0.94
CA LEU A 66 5.26 -0.36 0.37
C LEU A 66 6.16 -1.19 1.28
N LYS A 67 6.19 -0.90 2.59
CA LYS A 67 6.95 -1.70 3.57
C LYS A 67 6.53 -3.16 3.58
N ALA A 68 5.23 -3.45 3.46
CA ALA A 68 4.72 -4.82 3.39
C ALA A 68 5.16 -5.54 2.09
N ALA A 69 5.48 -4.80 1.04
CA ALA A 69 6.07 -5.31 -0.18
C ALA A 69 7.61 -5.36 -0.17
N GLY A 70 8.27 -4.89 0.90
CA GLY A 70 9.73 -4.77 0.95
C GLY A 70 10.28 -3.54 0.23
N CYS A 71 9.50 -2.46 0.13
CA CYS A 71 9.90 -1.21 -0.53
C CYS A 71 9.72 0.00 0.40
N ASP A 72 10.27 1.14 -0.01
CA ASP A 72 10.06 2.44 0.61
C ASP A 72 9.70 3.51 -0.44
N PHE A 73 9.64 4.79 -0.04
CA PHE A 73 9.29 5.91 -0.92
C PHE A 73 10.43 6.34 -1.85
N THR A 74 11.63 5.83 -1.66
CA THR A 74 12.77 6.09 -2.53
C THR A 74 12.75 5.07 -3.65
N ASN A 75 12.69 5.55 -4.89
CA ASN A 75 12.68 4.69 -6.07
C ASN A 75 13.81 3.65 -6.04
N GLY A 76 13.47 2.38 -6.20
CA GLY A 76 14.15 1.54 -7.18
C GLY A 76 14.99 0.36 -6.71
N GLU A 77 14.97 -0.05 -5.45
CA GLU A 77 15.58 -1.32 -5.07
C GLU A 77 14.57 -2.18 -4.34
N GLN A 78 14.18 -3.25 -5.01
CA GLN A 78 13.62 -4.43 -4.40
C GLN A 78 14.58 -4.84 -3.29
N LEU A 79 14.24 -4.61 -2.02
CA LEU A 79 14.93 -5.28 -0.93
C LEU A 79 14.68 -6.76 -1.17
N ASP A 80 15.72 -7.44 -1.64
CA ASP A 80 15.73 -8.89 -1.85
C ASP A 80 15.08 -9.54 -0.63
N ILE A 81 13.87 -10.05 -0.84
CA ILE A 81 13.23 -10.93 0.12
C ILE A 81 13.89 -12.29 -0.15
N PRO A 82 14.57 -12.90 0.84
CA PRO A 82 15.27 -14.17 0.66
C PRO A 82 14.34 -15.32 0.23
#